data_AF-A0A8F5GXK6-F1
#
_entry.id   AF-A0A8F5GXK6-F1
#
_cell.length_a   1.000
_cell.length_b   1.000
_cell.length_c   1.000
_cell.angle_alpha   90.00
_cell.angle_beta   90.00
_cell.angle_gamma   90.00
#
_symmetry.space_group_name_H-M   'P 1'
#
loop_
_entity.id
_entity.type
_entity.pdbx_description
1 polymer ?
#
loop_
_entity_poly.entity_id
_entity_poly.type
_entity_poly.pdbx_seq_one_letter_code
_entity_poly.pdbx_strand_id
1 'polypeptide(L)'
;MITMIITGLGSLYNALANNYVNFLVARTITGIGVGADLAIVNTYIGEVAPINGRARYTSLVFLFSTLGATLGIWLGLFLTTPSAPFPLGLPFALGGSGFFAVNGWRVMYGIGALLALIGLLLRFSLPESPRWLISKGNSSCSNFPR
;
A
#
# COMPACT_ATOMS: atom_id res chain seq x y z
N MET A 1 2.57 9.49 8.20
CA MET A 1 3.37 10.11 7.12
C MET A 1 4.68 9.38 6.88
N ILE A 2 5.51 9.21 7.92
CA ILE A 2 6.82 8.53 7.83
C ILE A 2 6.71 7.14 7.16
N THR A 3 5.72 6.33 7.53
CA THR A 3 5.49 5.00 6.94
C THR A 3 5.27 5.02 5.43
N MET A 4 4.51 6.00 4.91
CA MET A 4 4.25 6.15 3.47
C MET A 4 5.50 6.57 2.70
N ILE A 5 6.35 7.43 3.30
CA ILE A 5 7.63 7.81 2.71
C ILE A 5 8.56 6.61 2.66
N ILE A 6 8.67 5.84 3.75
CA ILE A 6 9.49 4.62 3.81
C ILE A 6 9.03 3.61 2.76
N THR A 7 7.72 3.34 2.66
CA THR A 7 7.16 2.41 1.68
C THR A 7 7.39 2.90 0.25
N GLY A 8 7.15 4.19 -0.04
CA GLY A 8 7.32 4.77 -1.36
C GLY A 8 8.78 4.75 -1.82
N LEU A 9 9.70 5.21 -0.98
CA LEU A 9 11.14 5.20 -1.28
C LEU A 9 11.67 3.78 -1.40
N GLY A 10 11.27 2.87 -0.52
CA GLY A 10 11.66 1.46 -0.61
C GLY A 10 11.14 0.81 -1.89
N SER A 11 9.92 1.13 -2.33
CA SER A 11 9.35 0.58 -3.57
C SER A 11 10.07 1.15 -4.80
N LEU A 12 10.39 2.45 -4.80
CA LEU A 12 11.19 3.06 -5.86
C LEU A 12 12.60 2.45 -5.93
N TYR A 13 13.22 2.21 -4.77
CA TYR A 13 14.54 1.58 -4.69
C TYR A 13 14.49 0.12 -5.17
N ASN A 14 13.40 -0.62 -4.90
CA ASN A 14 13.18 -1.95 -5.49
C ASN A 14 13.12 -1.90 -7.02
N ALA A 15 12.45 -0.89 -7.61
CA ALA A 15 12.34 -0.76 -9.06
C ALA A 15 13.71 -0.54 -9.73
N LEU A 16 14.64 0.14 -9.05
CA LEU A 16 15.97 0.46 -9.55
C LEU A 16 17.06 -0.53 -9.13
N ALA A 17 16.72 -1.54 -8.32
CA ALA A 17 17.70 -2.49 -7.80
C ALA A 17 18.35 -3.31 -8.93
N ASN A 18 19.68 -3.36 -8.94
CA ASN A 18 20.46 -4.13 -9.94
C ASN A 18 21.11 -5.38 -9.36
N ASN A 19 21.22 -5.46 -8.02
CA ASN A 19 21.81 -6.58 -7.30
C ASN A 19 20.79 -7.19 -6.35
N TYR A 20 20.87 -8.51 -6.14
CA TYR A 20 19.99 -9.24 -5.23
C TYR A 20 20.01 -8.68 -3.80
N VAL A 21 21.20 -8.33 -3.29
CA VAL A 21 21.35 -7.76 -1.94
C VAL A 21 20.64 -6.41 -1.83
N ASN A 22 20.79 -5.53 -2.82
CA ASN A 22 20.11 -4.23 -2.83
C ASN A 22 18.59 -4.40 -2.87
N PHE A 23 18.11 -5.37 -3.64
CA PHE A 23 16.69 -5.72 -3.70
C PHE A 23 16.18 -6.25 -2.36
N LEU A 24 16.95 -7.12 -1.68
CA LEU A 24 16.58 -7.63 -0.36
C LEU A 24 16.49 -6.51 0.68
N VAL A 25 17.49 -5.63 0.73
CA VAL A 25 17.49 -4.45 1.61
C VAL A 25 16.29 -3.57 1.31
N ALA A 26 16.05 -3.24 0.04
CA ALA A 26 14.88 -2.48 -0.38
C ALA A 26 13.56 -3.13 0.09
N ARG A 27 13.46 -4.47 -0.01
CA ARG A 27 12.29 -5.22 0.46
C ARG A 27 12.10 -5.17 1.95
N THR A 28 13.17 -5.28 2.73
CA THR A 28 13.08 -5.15 4.20
C THR A 28 12.55 -3.76 4.59
N ILE A 29 13.04 -2.70 3.94
CA ILE A 29 12.58 -1.32 4.17
C ILE A 29 11.09 -1.18 3.81
N THR A 30 10.67 -1.66 2.63
CA THR A 30 9.24 -1.63 2.27
C THR A 30 8.37 -2.43 3.23
N GLY A 31 8.86 -3.57 3.73
CA GLY A 31 8.12 -4.42 4.67
C GLY A 31 7.87 -3.71 6.00
N ILE A 32 8.88 -3.02 6.52
CA ILE A 32 8.75 -2.20 7.74
C ILE A 32 7.71 -1.09 7.53
N GLY A 33 7.77 -0.40 6.39
CA GLY A 33 6.83 0.67 6.06
C GLY A 33 5.38 0.18 5.98
N VAL A 34 5.12 -0.90 5.25
CA VAL A 34 3.78 -1.50 5.09
C VAL A 34 3.25 -2.09 6.40
N GLY A 35 4.11 -2.79 7.15
CA GLY A 35 3.72 -3.38 8.44
C GLY A 35 3.34 -2.33 9.48
N ALA A 36 4.12 -1.26 9.58
CA ALA A 36 3.80 -0.13 10.46
C ALA A 36 2.51 0.57 10.01
N ASP A 37 2.26 0.66 8.70
CA ASP A 37 1.06 1.33 8.19
C ASP A 37 -0.23 0.60 8.55
N LEU A 38 -0.24 -0.73 8.48
CA LEU A 38 -1.38 -1.56 8.89
C LEU A 38 -1.76 -1.32 10.36
N ALA A 39 -0.76 -1.24 11.25
CA ALA A 39 -1.02 -0.97 12.67
C ALA A 39 -1.61 0.44 12.86
N ILE A 40 -1.01 1.46 12.23
CA ILE A 40 -1.46 2.85 12.33
C ILE A 40 -2.88 3.02 11.80
N VAL A 41 -3.20 2.46 10.63
CA VAL A 41 -4.52 2.57 10.02
C VAL A 41 -5.60 1.96 10.91
N ASN A 42 -5.36 0.77 11.46
CA ASN A 42 -6.31 0.12 12.36
C ASN A 42 -6.55 0.96 13.64
N THR A 43 -5.49 1.51 14.23
CA THR A 43 -5.63 2.40 15.40
C THR A 43 -6.38 3.68 15.03
N TYR A 44 -6.05 4.32 13.92
CA TYR A 44 -6.68 5.57 13.47
C TYR A 44 -8.18 5.38 13.21
N ILE A 45 -8.59 4.29 12.56
CA ILE A 45 -10.01 3.98 12.35
C ILE A 45 -10.70 3.78 13.70
N GLY A 46 -10.08 3.07 14.64
CA GLY A 46 -10.64 2.87 15.99
C GLY A 46 -10.84 4.16 16.79
N GLU A 47 -10.02 5.18 16.53
CA GLU A 47 -10.08 6.46 17.24
C GLU A 47 -10.99 7.50 16.57
N VAL A 48 -11.10 7.48 15.25
CA VAL A 48 -11.84 8.49 14.47
C VAL A 48 -13.24 8.01 14.07
N ALA A 49 -13.45 6.69 13.93
CA ALA A 49 -14.73 6.19 13.43
C ALA A 49 -15.85 6.27 14.51
N PRO A 50 -17.06 6.73 14.12
CA PRO A 50 -18.21 6.85 15.00
C PRO A 50 -18.69 5.46 15.49
N ILE A 51 -19.20 5.38 16.72
CA ILE A 51 -19.52 4.12 17.40
C ILE A 51 -20.45 3.20 16.59
N ASN A 52 -21.42 3.78 15.88
CA ASN A 52 -22.41 3.06 15.08
C ASN A 52 -21.89 2.66 13.68
N GLY A 53 -20.76 3.22 13.24
CA GLY A 53 -20.24 3.08 11.88
C GLY A 53 -18.88 2.38 11.78
N ARG A 54 -18.21 2.06 12.90
CA ARG A 54 -16.84 1.51 12.89
C ARG A 54 -16.69 0.30 11.98
N ALA A 55 -17.60 -0.67 12.09
CA ALA A 55 -17.60 -1.86 11.26
C ALA A 55 -17.70 -1.53 9.76
N ARG A 56 -18.49 -0.53 9.38
CA ARG A 56 -18.62 -0.09 7.99
C ARG A 56 -17.30 0.46 7.44
N TYR A 57 -16.61 1.30 8.20
CA TYR A 57 -15.33 1.87 7.76
C TYR A 57 -14.22 0.81 7.69
N THR A 58 -14.15 -0.08 8.68
CA THR A 58 -13.22 -1.22 8.64
C THR A 58 -13.48 -2.11 7.42
N SER A 59 -14.74 -2.44 7.13
CA SER A 59 -15.11 -3.22 5.94
C SER A 59 -14.76 -2.51 4.65
N LEU A 60 -14.96 -1.19 4.54
CA LEU A 60 -14.55 -0.42 3.36
C LEU A 60 -13.03 -0.51 3.13
N VAL A 61 -12.22 -0.41 4.18
CA VAL A 61 -10.76 -0.56 4.06
C VAL A 61 -10.37 -1.95 3.57
N PHE A 62 -11.00 -3.01 4.10
CA PHE A 62 -10.78 -4.38 3.60
C PHE A 62 -11.23 -4.58 2.15
N LEU A 63 -12.33 -3.95 1.73
CA LEU A 63 -12.80 -3.98 0.34
C LEU A 63 -11.79 -3.31 -0.58
N PHE A 64 -11.33 -2.10 -0.25
CA PHE A 64 -10.30 -1.40 -1.04
C PHE A 64 -8.97 -2.16 -1.05
N SER A 65 -8.58 -2.79 0.06
CA SER A 65 -7.38 -3.62 0.12
C SER A 65 -7.49 -4.86 -0.78
N THR A 66 -8.64 -5.55 -0.76
CA THR A 66 -8.89 -6.71 -1.61
C THR A 66 -8.95 -6.33 -3.09
N LEU A 67 -9.59 -5.21 -3.41
CA LEU A 67 -9.62 -4.66 -4.77
C LEU A 67 -8.22 -4.31 -5.26
N GLY A 68 -7.41 -3.65 -4.42
CA GLY A 68 -6.02 -3.32 -4.74
C GLY A 68 -5.17 -4.57 -4.98
N ALA A 69 -5.29 -5.59 -4.14
CA ALA A 69 -4.60 -6.87 -4.32
C ALA A 69 -5.03 -7.57 -5.62
N THR A 70 -6.34 -7.58 -5.91
CA THR A 70 -6.88 -8.15 -7.15
C THR A 70 -6.33 -7.42 -8.37
N LEU A 71 -6.39 -6.09 -8.41
CA LEU A 71 -5.83 -5.28 -9.49
C LEU A 71 -4.31 -5.49 -9.64
N GLY A 72 -3.58 -5.64 -8.53
CA GLY A 72 -2.15 -5.95 -8.53
C GLY A 72 -1.82 -7.30 -9.16
N ILE A 73 -2.62 -8.33 -8.87
CA ILE A 73 -2.49 -9.67 -9.48
C ILE A 73 -2.76 -9.59 -10.99
N TRP A 74 -3.86 -8.94 -11.39
CA TRP A 74 -4.17 -8.73 -12.82
C TRP A 74 -3.05 -8.00 -13.54
N LEU A 75 -2.54 -6.91 -12.96
CA LEU A 75 -1.42 -6.15 -13.51
C LEU A 75 -0.15 -7.01 -13.63
N GLY A 76 0.14 -7.87 -12.65
CA GLY A 76 1.25 -8.83 -12.75
C GLY A 76 1.07 -9.82 -13.88
N LEU A 77 -0.15 -10.35 -14.06
CA LEU A 77 -0.45 -11.26 -15.18
C LEU A 77 -0.26 -10.59 -16.55
N PHE A 78 -0.57 -9.29 -16.67
CA PHE A 78 -0.33 -8.53 -17.90
C PHE A 78 1.15 -8.17 -18.10
N LEU A 79 1.89 -7.83 -17.04
CA LEU A 79 3.24 -7.28 -17.17
C LEU A 79 4.35 -8.34 -17.12
N THR A 80 4.16 -9.44 -16.38
CA THR A 80 5.27 -10.37 -16.07
C THR A 80 5.05 -11.80 -16.53
N THR A 81 3.81 -12.26 -16.71
CA THR A 81 3.52 -13.70 -16.89
C THR A 81 3.15 -14.03 -18.34
N PRO A 82 3.99 -14.75 -19.10
CA PRO A 82 3.66 -15.16 -20.48
C PRO A 82 2.40 -16.04 -20.54
N SER A 83 1.69 -15.99 -21.67
CA SER A 83 0.57 -16.91 -21.92
C SER A 83 1.10 -18.34 -22.03
N ALA A 84 0.54 -19.25 -21.25
CA ALA A 84 0.84 -20.67 -21.34
C ALA A 84 -0.43 -21.51 -21.16
N PRO A 85 -0.55 -22.66 -21.85
CA PRO A 85 -1.70 -23.54 -21.68
C PRO A 85 -1.80 -24.08 -20.26
N PHE A 86 -3.03 -24.21 -19.76
CA PHE A 86 -3.30 -24.87 -18.49
C PHE A 86 -2.92 -26.37 -18.59
N PRO A 87 -2.26 -26.99 -17.57
CA PRO A 87 -2.01 -26.51 -16.20
C PRO A 87 -0.65 -25.82 -15.97
N LEU A 88 0.19 -25.70 -16.99
CA LEU A 88 1.55 -25.14 -16.87
C LEU A 88 1.55 -23.61 -16.72
N GLY A 89 0.48 -22.94 -17.16
CA GLY A 89 0.26 -21.53 -16.86
C GLY A 89 -1.16 -21.07 -17.19
N LEU A 90 -1.31 -19.76 -17.42
CA LEU A 90 -2.60 -19.13 -17.59
C LEU A 90 -2.74 -18.65 -19.05
N PRO A 91 -3.73 -19.17 -19.81
CA PRO A 91 -3.89 -18.84 -21.22
C PRO A 91 -4.32 -17.38 -21.46
N PHE A 92 -4.86 -16.72 -20.45
CA PHE A 92 -5.27 -15.31 -20.49
C PHE A 92 -4.19 -14.34 -19.98
N ALA A 93 -3.04 -14.83 -19.52
CA ALA A 93 -1.94 -13.96 -19.14
C ALA A 93 -1.30 -13.38 -20.40
N LEU A 94 -1.23 -12.05 -20.52
CA LEU A 94 -0.68 -11.35 -21.69
C LEU A 94 0.73 -10.83 -21.40
N GLY A 95 1.56 -11.65 -20.75
CA GLY A 95 2.90 -11.26 -20.30
C GLY A 95 3.65 -10.43 -21.32
N GLY A 96 4.17 -9.30 -20.86
CA GLY A 96 4.66 -8.26 -21.74
C GLY A 96 5.79 -8.73 -22.64
N SER A 97 5.63 -8.54 -23.96
CA SER A 97 6.68 -8.76 -24.94
C SER A 97 7.68 -7.58 -24.97
N GLY A 98 8.91 -7.84 -25.39
CA GLY A 98 9.95 -6.81 -25.51
C GLY A 98 10.41 -6.25 -24.17
N PHE A 99 10.23 -4.94 -23.94
CA PHE A 99 10.73 -4.23 -22.76
C PHE A 99 10.16 -4.78 -21.44
N PHE A 100 8.87 -5.13 -21.42
CA PHE A 100 8.19 -5.62 -20.22
C PHE A 100 8.57 -7.07 -19.86
N ALA A 101 9.12 -7.85 -20.80
CA ALA A 101 9.58 -9.21 -20.52
C ALA A 101 10.70 -9.22 -19.47
N VAL A 102 11.59 -8.22 -19.51
CA VAL A 102 12.72 -8.09 -18.58
C VAL A 102 12.43 -7.12 -17.45
N ASN A 103 11.70 -6.03 -17.73
CA ASN A 103 11.48 -4.93 -16.79
C ASN A 103 10.08 -4.87 -16.18
N GLY A 104 9.16 -5.80 -16.51
CA GLY A 104 7.77 -5.78 -16.05
C GLY A 104 7.65 -5.73 -14.52
N TRP A 105 8.49 -6.49 -13.81
CA TRP A 105 8.53 -6.47 -12.35
C TRP A 105 9.01 -5.12 -11.78
N ARG A 106 9.95 -4.43 -12.44
CA ARG A 106 10.40 -3.08 -12.04
C ARG A 106 9.26 -2.08 -12.16
N VAL A 107 8.47 -2.19 -13.24
CA VAL A 107 7.28 -1.35 -13.45
C VAL A 107 6.24 -1.58 -12.36
N MET A 108 6.04 -2.82 -11.90
CA MET A 108 5.14 -3.08 -10.76
C MET A 108 5.57 -2.35 -9.48
N TYR A 109 6.87 -2.35 -9.17
CA TYR A 109 7.38 -1.58 -8.03
C TYR A 109 7.31 -0.07 -8.24
N GLY A 110 7.49 0.41 -9.48
CA GLY A 110 7.30 1.81 -9.84
C GLY A 110 5.84 2.26 -9.62
N ILE A 111 4.87 1.44 -10.03
CA ILE A 111 3.45 1.71 -9.80
C ILE A 111 3.14 1.68 -8.30
N GLY A 112 3.70 0.74 -7.54
CA GLY A 112 3.59 0.72 -6.07
C GLY A 112 4.15 1.99 -5.41
N ALA A 113 5.29 2.48 -5.90
CA ALA A 113 5.89 3.73 -5.42
C ALA A 113 5.00 4.95 -5.73
N LEU A 114 4.41 4.98 -6.93
CA LEU A 114 3.46 6.03 -7.32
C LEU A 114 2.20 6.02 -6.45
N LEU A 115 1.63 4.84 -6.17
CA LEU A 115 0.47 4.71 -5.28
C LEU A 115 0.80 5.16 -3.84
N ALA A 116 1.99 4.84 -3.34
CA ALA A 116 2.45 5.33 -2.05
C ALA A 116 2.59 6.86 -2.02
N LEU A 117 3.05 7.47 -3.12
CA LEU A 117 3.11 8.94 -3.24
C LEU A 117 1.71 9.57 -3.25
N ILE A 118 0.76 9.00 -4.00
CA ILE A 118 -0.63 9.47 -3.99
C ILE A 118 -1.23 9.33 -2.57
N GLY A 119 -1.01 8.19 -1.91
CA GLY A 119 -1.44 7.97 -0.54
C GLY A 119 -0.82 8.95 0.46
N LEU A 120 0.44 9.33 0.26
CA LEU A 120 1.12 10.36 1.05
C LEU A 120 0.42 11.72 0.89
N LEU A 121 0.14 12.14 -0.34
CA LEU A 121 -0.54 13.40 -0.65
C LEU A 121 -1.92 13.46 -0.02
N LEU A 122 -2.71 12.38 -0.14
CA LEU A 122 -4.03 12.30 0.48
C LEU A 122 -3.95 12.38 2.01
N ARG A 123 -2.91 11.79 2.63
CA ARG A 123 -2.70 11.85 4.09
C ARG A 123 -2.37 13.24 4.62
N PHE A 124 -1.85 14.16 3.81
CA PHE A 124 -1.65 15.55 4.23
C PHE A 124 -2.98 16.27 4.53
N SER A 125 -4.08 15.83 3.92
CA SER A 125 -5.41 16.42 4.15
C SER A 125 -6.17 15.80 5.32
N LEU A 126 -5.65 14.73 5.94
CA LEU A 126 -6.31 14.05 7.05
C LEU A 126 -5.94 14.71 8.40
N PRO A 127 -6.94 15.02 9.26
CA PRO A 127 -6.66 15.51 10.61
C PRO A 127 -5.99 14.43 11.46
N GLU A 128 -5.19 14.85 12.44
CA GLU A 128 -4.62 13.93 13.42
C GLU A 128 -5.71 13.33 14.32
N SER A 129 -5.43 12.16 14.92
CA SER A 129 -6.44 11.49 15.72
C SER A 129 -6.79 12.30 16.98
N PRO A 130 -8.08 12.49 17.30
CA PRO A 130 -8.49 13.28 18.47
C PRO A 130 -7.92 12.76 19.80
N ARG A 131 -7.77 11.44 19.92
CA ARG A 131 -7.20 10.78 21.11
C ARG A 131 -5.72 11.10 21.31
N TRP A 132 -4.95 11.18 20.23
CA TRP A 132 -3.55 11.61 20.30
C TRP A 132 -3.43 13.08 20.73
N LEU A 133 -4.31 13.94 20.23
CA LEU A 133 -4.35 15.36 20.64
C LEU A 133 -4.70 15.51 22.14
N ILE A 134 -5.63 14.69 22.65
CA ILE A 134 -5.98 14.66 24.08
C ILE A 134 -4.79 14.18 24.93
N SER A 135 -4.05 13.15 24.49
CA SER A 135 -2.87 12.66 25.24
C SER A 135 -1.70 13.66 25.25
N LYS A 136 -1.67 14.58 24.27
CA LYS A 136 -0.73 15.71 24.21
C LYS A 136 -1.17 16.94 25.00
N GLY A 137 -2.30 16.89 25.70
CA GLY A 137 -2.79 17.97 26.57
C GLY A 137 -3.66 19.02 25.86
N ASN A 138 -4.06 18.79 24.60
CA ASN A 138 -4.94 19.70 23.87
C ASN A 138 -6.43 19.40 24.18
N SER A 139 -6.91 19.96 25.29
CA SER A 139 -8.26 19.75 25.84
C SER A 139 -9.41 20.27 24.95
N SER A 140 -9.14 21.13 23.97
CA SER A 140 -10.17 21.75 23.12
C SER A 140 -10.96 20.76 22.26
N CYS A 141 -10.48 19.52 22.09
CA CYS A 141 -11.17 18.44 21.35
C CYS A 141 -11.92 17.44 22.24
N SER A 142 -12.07 17.69 23.55
CA SER A 142 -12.77 16.76 24.46
C SER A 142 -14.26 16.54 24.16
N ASN A 143 -14.84 17.34 23.25
CA ASN A 143 -16.27 17.33 22.90
C ASN A 143 -16.63 16.43 21.70
N PHE A 144 -15.70 15.61 21.18
CA PHE A 144 -16.09 14.61 20.17
C PHE A 144 -17.02 13.56 20.79
N PRO A 145 -18.24 13.36 20.24
CA PRO A 145 -19.18 12.37 20.77
C PRO A 145 -18.57 10.96 20.65
N ARG A 146 -18.71 10.18 21.73
CA ARG A 146 -18.19 8.81 21.84
C ARG A 146 -18.81 7.87 20.82
#